data_AF-T2II62-F1
#
_entry.id   AF-T2II62-F1
#
_cell.length_a   1.000
_cell.length_b   1.000
_cell.length_c   1.000
_cell.angle_alpha   90.00
_cell.angle_beta   90.00
_cell.angle_gamma   90.00
#
_symmetry.space_group_name_H-M   'P 1'
#
loop_
_entity.id
_entity.type
_entity.pdbx_description
1 polymer ?
#
loop_
_entity_poly.entity_id
_entity_poly.type
_entity_poly.pdbx_seq_one_letter_code
_entity_poly.pdbx_strand_id
1 'polypeptide(L)'
;MDVDGNLNLNSLNGARLRLTNGSSFTGNANLGDNAILSIESDQTLNDSEINLSGSGATFGVSGDANLILGSNSRLVLGEANTSISSDVEVDGDGNVINQGTIVADGPGDRTIDVDVFNNEGVIQVANGSIVNVLGNWSNTGGTIDIDATSTLQLNNSFNTDDLGDIDNSVGGKVSLRNYNWDNSNSNYTFNNNTGSWEFNGGTVTGGSLTFEDDTQLVIGSGNNVLDDVDVDGNLNLNSVNGARLSLTNGSTFTGNANLGENAILSIDSDQTIDNTIIRLEQPGAKFGVSGDGNVIIGANSRVSLLNVNTSISSDIDVDGDSNIVNQGLIVADGPGDRSIDVDVFNNEGVIQVANGSILNVLGDWSNTGGTIDIDANSTVQLNNSFNTDDLGDIDNSVGGKVSLRNYNWDNSDRNYTFNNNTGSWEFNGGTVTGGSLTFEDDTQLVIGSGNNVLDDVDVDGNLNLNSANGARLSLTNGSTFTRNANLGENAILSIDSDQTIDNTIIDLDGPGAKFGVSGDGNVIIGANSRVS
;
A
#
# COMPACT_ATOMS: atom_id res chain seq x y z
N MET A 1 4.66 -22.12 -54.79
CA MET A 1 5.99 -22.36 -55.39
C MET A 1 6.88 -22.77 -54.25
N ASP A 2 7.53 -23.93 -54.35
CA ASP A 2 8.40 -24.41 -53.30
C ASP A 2 9.84 -24.00 -53.60
N VAL A 3 10.48 -23.37 -52.63
CA VAL A 3 11.89 -23.02 -52.68
C VAL A 3 12.69 -24.13 -52.03
N ASP A 4 13.24 -25.01 -52.86
CA ASP A 4 14.23 -26.02 -52.43
C ASP A 4 15.58 -25.32 -52.16
N GLY A 5 15.70 -24.60 -51.05
CA GLY A 5 16.92 -23.90 -50.66
C GLY A 5 16.73 -22.81 -49.62
N ASN A 6 17.82 -22.08 -49.37
CA ASN A 6 17.87 -21.03 -48.36
C ASN A 6 17.22 -19.73 -48.85
N LEU A 7 16.51 -19.05 -47.95
CA LEU A 7 16.02 -17.69 -48.13
C LEU A 7 17.03 -16.69 -47.56
N ASN A 8 17.37 -15.67 -48.34
CA ASN A 8 18.25 -14.60 -47.86
C ASN A 8 17.61 -13.22 -48.03
N LEU A 9 17.12 -12.67 -46.93
CA LEU A 9 16.51 -11.35 -46.80
C LEU A 9 17.45 -10.35 -46.08
N ASN A 10 18.75 -10.64 -45.98
CA ASN A 10 19.70 -9.77 -45.28
C ASN A 10 20.46 -8.77 -46.18
N SER A 11 20.18 -8.77 -47.48
CA SER A 11 20.92 -7.94 -48.44
C SER A 11 20.45 -6.48 -48.52
N LEU A 12 19.23 -6.20 -48.05
CA LEU A 12 18.59 -4.90 -48.09
C LEU A 12 17.84 -4.65 -46.77
N ASN A 13 17.90 -3.41 -46.26
CA ASN A 13 17.05 -3.00 -45.14
C ASN A 13 15.58 -3.04 -45.57
N GLY A 14 14.71 -3.63 -44.75
CA GLY A 14 13.28 -3.72 -45.03
C GLY A 14 12.94 -4.72 -46.12
N ALA A 15 13.79 -5.73 -46.38
CA ALA A 15 13.48 -6.78 -47.34
C ALA A 15 12.23 -7.57 -46.89
N ARG A 16 11.21 -7.69 -47.75
CA ARG A 16 9.97 -8.40 -47.42
C ARG A 16 9.76 -9.57 -48.38
N LEU A 17 9.44 -10.75 -47.84
CA LEU A 17 8.96 -11.90 -48.59
C LEU A 17 7.67 -12.41 -47.95
N ARG A 18 6.64 -12.57 -48.78
CA ARG A 18 5.37 -13.18 -48.38
C ARG A 18 5.17 -14.50 -49.09
N LEU A 19 5.03 -15.57 -48.33
CA LEU A 19 4.76 -16.92 -48.81
C LEU A 19 3.25 -17.18 -48.76
N THR A 20 2.63 -17.29 -49.93
CA THR A 20 1.16 -17.42 -50.07
C THR A 20 0.79 -18.65 -50.89
N ASN A 21 -0.48 -19.06 -50.84
CA ASN A 21 -1.05 -20.10 -51.69
C ASN A 21 -0.23 -21.41 -51.63
N GLY A 22 0.18 -21.82 -50.44
CA GLY A 22 0.95 -23.04 -50.19
C GLY A 22 2.42 -22.97 -50.63
N SER A 23 2.97 -21.78 -50.89
CA SER A 23 4.40 -21.64 -51.19
C SER A 23 5.25 -21.86 -49.95
N SER A 24 6.23 -22.76 -50.01
CA SER A 24 7.07 -23.14 -48.87
C SER A 24 8.57 -23.01 -49.15
N PHE A 25 9.41 -23.20 -48.13
CA PHE A 25 10.86 -23.34 -48.27
C PHE A 25 11.36 -24.50 -47.38
N THR A 26 12.47 -25.13 -47.77
CA THR A 26 13.03 -26.31 -47.07
C THR A 26 14.43 -26.09 -46.51
N GLY A 27 14.99 -24.88 -46.65
CA GLY A 27 16.32 -24.51 -46.17
C GLY A 27 16.28 -23.51 -45.03
N ASN A 28 17.38 -22.79 -44.83
CA ASN A 28 17.50 -21.78 -43.78
C ASN A 28 17.02 -20.41 -44.27
N ALA A 29 16.59 -19.55 -43.36
CA ALA A 29 16.23 -18.16 -43.66
C ALA A 29 17.11 -17.19 -42.86
N ASN A 30 17.68 -16.17 -43.52
CA ASN A 30 18.40 -15.08 -42.85
C ASN A 30 17.71 -13.75 -43.12
N LEU A 31 17.32 -13.05 -42.08
CA LEU A 31 16.64 -11.76 -42.13
C LEU A 31 17.57 -10.67 -41.60
N GLY A 32 17.75 -9.59 -42.37
CA GLY A 32 18.50 -8.39 -41.94
C GLY A 32 17.59 -7.33 -41.33
N ASP A 33 18.10 -6.10 -41.19
CA ASP A 33 17.38 -5.00 -40.52
C ASP A 33 15.99 -4.76 -41.11
N ASN A 34 14.98 -4.73 -40.25
CA ASN A 34 13.56 -4.54 -40.58
C ASN A 34 13.01 -5.54 -41.63
N ALA A 35 13.73 -6.64 -41.90
CA ALA A 35 13.29 -7.61 -42.89
C ALA A 35 12.11 -8.41 -42.36
N ILE A 36 11.19 -8.77 -43.26
CA ILE A 36 9.97 -9.50 -42.93
C ILE A 36 9.88 -10.74 -43.79
N LEU A 37 9.77 -11.90 -43.16
CA LEU A 37 9.34 -13.14 -43.80
C LEU A 37 7.96 -13.49 -43.25
N SER A 38 6.91 -13.40 -44.07
CA SER A 38 5.54 -13.71 -43.65
C SER A 38 5.01 -14.96 -44.35
N ILE A 39 4.44 -15.88 -43.57
CA ILE A 39 3.84 -17.14 -44.02
C ILE A 39 2.31 -17.03 -43.92
N GLU A 40 1.61 -17.17 -45.05
CA GLU A 40 0.15 -17.05 -45.18
C GLU A 40 -0.49 -18.40 -45.57
N SER A 41 0.07 -19.51 -45.06
CA SER A 41 -0.44 -20.86 -45.26
C SER A 41 0.07 -21.79 -44.17
N ASP A 42 -0.70 -22.82 -43.82
CA ASP A 42 -0.25 -23.84 -42.86
C ASP A 42 1.10 -24.46 -43.27
N GLN A 43 2.09 -24.44 -42.38
CA GLN A 43 3.42 -24.98 -42.64
C GLN A 43 4.04 -25.65 -41.43
N THR A 44 4.84 -26.68 -41.69
CA THR A 44 5.74 -27.28 -40.70
C THR A 44 7.16 -27.14 -41.22
N LEU A 45 7.97 -26.38 -40.50
CA LEU A 45 9.39 -26.20 -40.79
C LEU A 45 10.17 -27.20 -39.95
N ASN A 46 10.82 -28.17 -40.59
CA ASN A 46 11.71 -29.13 -39.94
C ASN A 46 13.15 -28.86 -40.34
N ASP A 47 14.10 -29.17 -39.46
CA ASP A 47 15.54 -29.10 -39.74
C ASP A 47 15.98 -27.74 -40.32
N SER A 48 15.27 -26.66 -39.99
CA SER A 48 15.44 -25.33 -40.56
C SER A 48 15.97 -24.35 -39.52
N GLU A 49 16.94 -23.52 -39.90
CA GLU A 49 17.39 -22.40 -39.09
C GLU A 49 16.89 -21.07 -39.67
N ILE A 50 16.14 -20.32 -38.88
CA ILE A 50 15.64 -18.98 -39.22
C ILE A 50 16.36 -18.00 -38.30
N ASN A 51 17.15 -17.11 -38.88
CA ASN A 51 17.96 -16.15 -38.13
C ASN A 51 17.52 -14.72 -38.42
N LEU A 52 16.95 -14.07 -37.40
CA LEU A 52 16.61 -12.65 -37.40
C LEU A 52 17.84 -11.88 -36.93
N SER A 53 18.78 -11.71 -37.86
CA SER A 53 20.12 -11.18 -37.63
C SER A 53 20.23 -9.65 -37.72
N GLY A 54 19.13 -8.96 -37.97
CA GLY A 54 19.09 -7.50 -38.02
C GLY A 54 17.99 -6.95 -37.11
N SER A 55 18.20 -5.73 -36.63
CA SER A 55 17.27 -5.10 -35.69
C SER A 55 15.91 -4.86 -36.36
N GLY A 56 14.82 -5.10 -35.64
CA GLY A 56 13.47 -4.94 -36.17
C GLY A 56 13.03 -6.03 -37.15
N ALA A 57 13.80 -7.10 -37.34
CA ALA A 57 13.40 -8.19 -38.22
C ALA A 57 12.21 -8.97 -37.64
N THR A 58 11.29 -9.38 -38.52
CA THR A 58 10.04 -10.06 -38.13
C THR A 58 9.87 -11.36 -38.89
N PHE A 59 9.58 -12.42 -38.15
CA PHE A 59 9.06 -13.67 -38.70
C PHE A 59 7.55 -13.72 -38.47
N GLY A 60 6.80 -13.57 -39.55
CA GLY A 60 5.36 -13.37 -39.52
C GLY A 60 4.58 -14.63 -39.88
N VAL A 61 3.43 -14.81 -39.25
CA VAL A 61 2.34 -15.67 -39.71
C VAL A 61 1.14 -14.76 -40.03
N SER A 62 0.55 -14.81 -41.23
CA SER A 62 -0.55 -13.90 -41.59
C SER A 62 -1.80 -14.69 -41.99
N GLY A 63 -2.97 -14.07 -41.85
CA GLY A 63 -4.26 -14.74 -42.04
C GLY A 63 -4.43 -15.90 -41.05
N ASP A 64 -5.28 -16.87 -41.39
CA ASP A 64 -5.64 -17.98 -40.49
C ASP A 64 -4.64 -19.16 -40.53
N ALA A 65 -3.36 -18.87 -40.76
CA ALA A 65 -2.33 -19.88 -40.97
C ALA A 65 -1.79 -20.44 -39.64
N ASN A 66 -1.50 -21.74 -39.62
CA ASN A 66 -0.86 -22.42 -38.50
C ASN A 66 0.58 -22.80 -38.87
N LEU A 67 1.54 -22.23 -38.16
CA LEU A 67 2.95 -22.50 -38.36
C LEU A 67 3.50 -23.39 -37.24
N ILE A 68 4.17 -24.47 -37.62
CA ILE A 68 4.86 -25.36 -36.69
C ILE A 68 6.37 -25.23 -36.93
N LEU A 69 7.11 -24.75 -35.93
CA LEU A 69 8.56 -24.93 -35.86
C LEU A 69 8.79 -26.37 -35.37
N GLY A 70 8.90 -27.30 -36.31
CA GLY A 70 8.99 -28.72 -36.06
C GLY A 70 10.37 -29.18 -35.56
N SER A 71 10.59 -30.49 -35.63
CA SER A 71 11.79 -31.12 -35.06
C SER A 71 13.09 -30.54 -35.63
N ASN A 72 14.07 -30.33 -34.75
CA ASN A 72 15.39 -29.77 -35.04
C ASN A 72 15.39 -28.36 -35.66
N SER A 73 14.24 -27.69 -35.73
CA SER A 73 14.18 -26.31 -36.20
C SER A 73 14.65 -25.34 -35.12
N ARG A 74 15.33 -24.28 -35.55
CA ARG A 74 15.83 -23.23 -34.67
C ARG A 74 15.45 -21.85 -35.20
N LEU A 75 14.78 -21.05 -34.39
CA LEU A 75 14.47 -19.66 -34.69
C LEU A 75 15.28 -18.75 -33.74
N VAL A 76 16.16 -17.93 -34.30
CA VAL A 76 17.03 -17.03 -33.54
C VAL A 76 16.53 -15.60 -33.68
N LEU A 77 16.12 -15.01 -32.56
CA LEU A 77 15.81 -13.59 -32.38
C LEU A 77 17.11 -12.88 -31.94
N GLY A 78 18.01 -12.68 -32.91
CA GLY A 78 19.43 -12.40 -32.66
C GLY A 78 19.79 -10.93 -32.43
N GLU A 79 18.86 -10.01 -32.64
CA GLU A 79 19.06 -8.56 -32.45
C GLU A 79 17.86 -7.94 -31.75
N ALA A 80 18.03 -6.69 -31.28
CA ALA A 80 16.96 -5.96 -30.60
C ALA A 80 15.76 -5.68 -31.53
N ASN A 81 14.57 -5.67 -30.93
CA ASN A 81 13.26 -5.47 -31.57
C ASN A 81 12.91 -6.54 -32.61
N THR A 82 13.48 -7.74 -32.50
CA THR A 82 13.09 -8.86 -33.35
C THR A 82 11.79 -9.48 -32.86
N SER A 83 10.97 -9.98 -33.78
CA SER A 83 9.64 -10.48 -33.41
C SER A 83 9.20 -11.73 -34.16
N ILE A 84 8.37 -12.52 -33.46
CA ILE A 84 7.42 -13.46 -34.05
C ILE A 84 6.07 -12.75 -33.99
N SER A 85 5.41 -12.55 -35.13
CA SER A 85 4.20 -11.72 -35.16
C SER A 85 3.10 -12.30 -36.03
N SER A 86 1.84 -12.14 -35.63
CA SER A 86 0.70 -12.34 -36.53
C SER A 86 0.38 -11.04 -37.30
N ASP A 87 -0.52 -11.11 -38.28
CA ASP A 87 -1.14 -9.96 -38.93
C ASP A 87 -0.19 -8.94 -39.57
N VAL A 88 1.01 -9.38 -39.92
CA VAL A 88 2.05 -8.49 -40.46
C VAL A 88 1.70 -7.98 -41.86
N GLU A 89 1.00 -8.81 -42.66
CA GLU A 89 0.62 -8.50 -44.03
C GLU A 89 -0.90 -8.62 -44.28
N VAL A 90 -1.58 -9.49 -43.53
CA VAL A 90 -3.01 -9.78 -43.66
C VAL A 90 -3.56 -10.14 -42.28
N ASP A 91 -4.62 -9.44 -41.85
CA ASP A 91 -5.34 -9.72 -40.61
C ASP A 91 -5.93 -11.15 -40.60
N GLY A 92 -5.83 -11.86 -39.48
CA GLY A 92 -6.45 -13.15 -39.22
C GLY A 92 -5.95 -13.82 -37.93
N ASP A 93 -6.24 -15.11 -37.78
CA ASP A 93 -5.94 -15.86 -36.55
C ASP A 93 -4.62 -16.66 -36.68
N GLY A 94 -3.53 -15.95 -36.99
CA GLY A 94 -2.23 -16.58 -37.28
C GLY A 94 -1.59 -17.19 -36.04
N ASN A 95 -1.36 -18.50 -36.05
CA ASN A 95 -0.89 -19.28 -34.89
C ASN A 95 0.52 -19.85 -35.08
N VAL A 96 1.25 -20.02 -33.97
CA VAL A 96 2.58 -20.64 -33.96
C VAL A 96 2.68 -21.72 -32.89
N ILE A 97 3.16 -22.89 -33.29
CA ILE A 97 3.55 -23.99 -32.40
C ILE A 97 5.06 -24.16 -32.47
N ASN A 98 5.75 -24.02 -31.33
CA ASN A 98 7.17 -24.31 -31.23
C ASN A 98 7.40 -25.73 -30.71
N GLN A 99 7.86 -26.65 -31.56
CA GLN A 99 8.38 -27.97 -31.16
C GLN A 99 9.92 -28.03 -31.28
N GLY A 100 10.54 -26.95 -31.72
CA GLY A 100 11.98 -26.80 -31.89
C GLY A 100 12.58 -25.93 -30.79
N THR A 101 13.51 -25.06 -31.18
CA THR A 101 14.15 -24.10 -30.26
C THR A 101 13.99 -22.67 -30.77
N ILE A 102 13.42 -21.80 -29.93
CA ILE A 102 13.48 -20.36 -30.11
C ILE A 102 14.60 -19.81 -29.22
N VAL A 103 15.48 -18.97 -29.77
CA VAL A 103 16.59 -18.37 -29.03
C VAL A 103 16.49 -16.86 -29.13
N ALA A 104 16.22 -16.19 -28.02
CA ALA A 104 16.42 -14.76 -27.87
C ALA A 104 17.86 -14.50 -27.42
N ASP A 105 18.66 -13.90 -28.29
CA ASP A 105 20.09 -13.73 -28.07
C ASP A 105 20.46 -12.24 -28.14
N GLY A 106 21.05 -11.72 -27.07
CA GLY A 106 21.61 -10.37 -26.98
C GLY A 106 20.70 -9.36 -26.28
N PRO A 107 21.18 -8.13 -26.04
CA PRO A 107 20.47 -7.15 -25.22
C PRO A 107 19.22 -6.58 -25.91
N GLY A 108 18.23 -6.20 -25.11
CA GLY A 108 17.04 -5.44 -25.53
C GLY A 108 15.79 -6.27 -25.75
N ASP A 109 14.74 -5.66 -26.31
CA ASP A 109 13.43 -6.28 -26.43
C ASP A 109 13.32 -7.28 -27.60
N ARG A 110 12.57 -8.35 -27.37
CA ARG A 110 12.06 -9.31 -28.35
C ARG A 110 10.59 -9.56 -28.05
N THR A 111 9.82 -9.83 -29.08
CA THR A 111 8.37 -9.98 -28.94
C THR A 111 7.88 -11.25 -29.63
N ILE A 112 7.06 -12.02 -28.93
CA ILE A 112 6.22 -13.07 -29.51
C ILE A 112 4.79 -12.55 -29.38
N ASP A 113 4.16 -12.22 -30.49
CA ASP A 113 2.83 -11.59 -30.56
C ASP A 113 2.05 -12.17 -31.73
N VAL A 114 1.50 -13.35 -31.50
CA VAL A 114 0.65 -14.08 -32.44
C VAL A 114 -0.71 -14.34 -31.79
N ASP A 115 -1.70 -14.79 -32.55
CA ASP A 115 -3.04 -15.02 -31.98
C ASP A 115 -3.00 -16.10 -30.89
N VAL A 116 -2.45 -17.28 -31.23
CA VAL A 116 -2.11 -18.34 -30.29
C VAL A 116 -0.68 -18.81 -30.48
N PHE A 117 0.10 -18.76 -29.40
CA PHE A 117 1.45 -19.31 -29.31
C PHE A 117 1.50 -20.53 -28.38
N ASN A 118 1.90 -21.70 -28.89
CA ASN A 118 2.07 -22.89 -28.07
C ASN A 118 3.54 -23.34 -28.06
N ASN A 119 4.19 -23.31 -26.90
CA ASN A 119 5.51 -23.86 -26.71
C ASN A 119 5.45 -25.33 -26.27
N GLU A 120 5.85 -26.21 -27.17
CA GLU A 120 6.06 -27.65 -26.98
C GLU A 120 7.55 -28.03 -27.06
N GLY A 121 8.42 -27.03 -27.17
CA GLY A 121 9.87 -27.15 -27.33
C GLY A 121 10.60 -26.31 -26.31
N VAL A 122 11.66 -25.63 -26.74
CA VAL A 122 12.49 -24.80 -25.85
C VAL A 122 12.48 -23.34 -26.30
N ILE A 123 12.32 -22.43 -25.34
CA ILE A 123 12.63 -21.00 -25.51
C ILE A 123 13.85 -20.69 -24.66
N GLN A 124 14.90 -20.15 -25.26
CA GLN A 124 16.11 -19.71 -24.56
C GLN A 124 16.12 -18.18 -24.52
N VAL A 125 16.10 -17.62 -23.31
CA VAL A 125 16.16 -16.17 -23.05
C VAL A 125 17.58 -15.85 -22.59
N ALA A 126 18.43 -15.42 -23.52
CA ALA A 126 19.88 -15.34 -23.33
C ALA A 126 20.50 -13.96 -23.61
N ASN A 127 21.69 -13.77 -23.07
CA ASN A 127 22.64 -12.67 -23.26
C ASN A 127 22.03 -11.26 -23.07
N GLY A 128 21.23 -11.10 -22.02
CA GLY A 128 20.61 -9.83 -21.65
C GLY A 128 19.33 -9.50 -22.41
N SER A 129 18.73 -10.50 -23.05
CA SER A 129 17.50 -10.33 -23.80
C SER A 129 16.31 -10.10 -22.88
N ILE A 130 15.33 -9.38 -23.40
CA ILE A 130 14.03 -9.18 -22.78
C ILE A 130 12.99 -9.79 -23.71
N VAL A 131 12.39 -10.91 -23.32
CA VAL A 131 11.35 -11.57 -24.12
C VAL A 131 9.99 -11.21 -23.58
N ASN A 132 9.16 -10.63 -24.45
CA ASN A 132 7.78 -10.29 -24.19
C ASN A 132 6.90 -11.32 -24.89
N VAL A 133 6.14 -12.10 -24.11
CA VAL A 133 5.10 -12.99 -24.67
C VAL A 133 3.78 -12.23 -24.58
N LEU A 134 3.21 -11.94 -25.75
CA LEU A 134 1.95 -11.26 -25.98
C LEU A 134 0.96 -12.24 -26.64
N GLY A 135 -0.31 -11.85 -26.75
CA GLY A 135 -1.38 -12.72 -27.26
C GLY A 135 -1.75 -13.85 -26.29
N ASN A 136 -2.47 -14.86 -26.79
CA ASN A 136 -2.75 -16.07 -26.02
C ASN A 136 -1.56 -17.01 -26.15
N TRP A 137 -1.08 -17.54 -25.03
CA TRP A 137 0.10 -18.41 -25.03
C TRP A 137 -0.05 -19.59 -24.07
N SER A 138 0.68 -20.66 -24.35
CA SER A 138 0.83 -21.80 -23.46
C SER A 138 2.24 -22.39 -23.56
N ASN A 139 2.80 -22.79 -22.43
CA ASN A 139 4.09 -23.46 -22.30
C ASN A 139 3.93 -24.87 -21.69
N THR A 140 2.72 -25.39 -21.56
CA THR A 140 2.44 -26.68 -20.90
C THR A 140 3.26 -27.86 -21.47
N GLY A 141 3.61 -27.82 -22.76
CA GLY A 141 4.38 -28.87 -23.42
C GLY A 141 5.89 -28.64 -23.50
N GLY A 142 6.41 -27.49 -23.02
CA GLY A 142 7.77 -27.04 -23.29
C GLY A 142 8.48 -26.46 -22.05
N THR A 143 9.67 -25.93 -22.31
CA THR A 143 10.52 -25.27 -21.29
C THR A 143 10.89 -23.86 -21.75
N ILE A 144 10.85 -22.90 -20.82
CA ILE A 144 11.47 -21.58 -20.97
C ILE A 144 12.71 -21.54 -20.07
N ASP A 145 13.90 -21.41 -20.68
CA ASP A 145 15.20 -21.35 -20.03
C ASP A 145 15.72 -19.91 -20.02
N ILE A 146 15.90 -19.34 -18.83
CA ILE A 146 16.21 -17.91 -18.62
C ILE A 146 17.61 -17.77 -18.04
N ASP A 147 18.47 -17.05 -18.75
CA ASP A 147 19.81 -16.79 -18.23
C ASP A 147 19.84 -15.70 -17.14
N ALA A 148 20.93 -15.67 -16.38
CA ALA A 148 21.12 -14.77 -15.23
C ALA A 148 21.05 -13.27 -15.53
N THR A 149 21.12 -12.87 -16.79
CA THR A 149 21.12 -11.47 -17.22
C THR A 149 19.86 -11.07 -17.97
N SER A 150 18.99 -12.04 -18.27
CA SER A 150 17.86 -11.87 -19.15
C SER A 150 16.56 -11.72 -18.38
N THR A 151 15.51 -11.29 -19.09
CA THR A 151 14.19 -11.04 -18.51
C THR A 151 13.11 -11.72 -19.34
N LEU A 152 12.30 -12.54 -18.69
CA LEU A 152 11.00 -12.98 -19.22
C LEU A 152 9.91 -12.02 -18.72
N GLN A 153 9.11 -11.49 -19.64
CA GLN A 153 7.94 -10.68 -19.33
C GLN A 153 6.67 -11.42 -19.76
N LEU A 154 5.86 -11.77 -18.77
CA LEU A 154 4.55 -12.38 -18.99
C LEU A 154 3.48 -11.29 -18.89
N ASN A 155 2.64 -11.21 -19.91
CA ASN A 155 1.58 -10.21 -20.01
C ASN A 155 0.23 -10.89 -20.26
N ASN A 156 -0.84 -10.11 -20.13
CA ASN A 156 -2.22 -10.52 -20.44
C ASN A 156 -2.70 -11.69 -19.58
N SER A 157 -3.72 -12.41 -20.07
CA SER A 157 -4.37 -13.51 -19.34
C SER A 157 -3.68 -14.83 -19.61
N PHE A 158 -3.50 -15.64 -18.56
CA PHE A 158 -3.00 -17.03 -18.66
C PHE A 158 -3.45 -17.82 -17.42
N ASN A 159 -3.51 -19.13 -17.54
CA ASN A 159 -3.80 -20.02 -16.41
C ASN A 159 -2.48 -20.56 -15.83
N THR A 160 -2.49 -21.03 -14.59
CA THR A 160 -1.30 -21.67 -13.98
C THR A 160 -0.73 -22.82 -14.82
N ASP A 161 -1.60 -23.62 -15.45
CA ASP A 161 -1.17 -24.73 -16.32
C ASP A 161 -0.44 -24.27 -17.59
N ASP A 162 -0.71 -23.04 -18.06
CA ASP A 162 -0.04 -22.46 -19.24
C ASP A 162 1.41 -22.10 -18.95
N LEU A 163 1.80 -21.93 -17.67
CA LEU A 163 3.18 -21.60 -17.30
C LEU A 163 4.16 -22.73 -17.67
N GLY A 164 3.72 -23.99 -17.63
CA GLY A 164 4.57 -25.14 -17.94
C GLY A 164 5.87 -25.17 -17.12
N ASP A 165 6.98 -25.55 -17.75
CA ASP A 165 8.30 -25.53 -17.13
C ASP A 165 9.02 -24.21 -17.41
N ILE A 166 9.32 -23.46 -16.33
CA ILE A 166 10.13 -22.24 -16.37
C ILE A 166 11.39 -22.49 -15.54
N ASP A 167 12.52 -22.63 -16.24
CA ASP A 167 13.86 -22.73 -15.64
C ASP A 167 14.50 -21.34 -15.58
N ASN A 168 14.52 -20.81 -14.38
CA ASN A 168 15.19 -19.59 -13.96
C ASN A 168 16.26 -19.89 -12.88
N SER A 169 16.78 -21.12 -12.85
CA SER A 169 17.68 -21.61 -11.79
C SER A 169 19.01 -20.86 -11.70
N VAL A 170 19.38 -20.14 -12.75
CA VAL A 170 20.59 -19.32 -12.82
C VAL A 170 20.37 -17.85 -12.41
N GLY A 171 19.14 -17.47 -12.05
CA GLY A 171 18.83 -16.18 -11.43
C GLY A 171 18.54 -15.03 -12.40
N GLY A 172 17.91 -15.31 -13.54
CA GLY A 172 17.32 -14.29 -14.40
C GLY A 172 16.09 -13.63 -13.77
N LYS A 173 15.48 -12.69 -14.50
CA LYS A 173 14.30 -11.96 -14.03
C LYS A 173 13.02 -12.48 -14.69
N VAL A 174 11.99 -12.70 -13.89
CA VAL A 174 10.61 -12.90 -14.38
C VAL A 174 9.72 -11.77 -13.86
N SER A 175 8.97 -11.12 -14.76
CA SER A 175 8.07 -10.02 -14.41
C SER A 175 6.70 -10.23 -15.04
N LEU A 176 5.65 -10.11 -14.22
CA LEU A 176 4.27 -10.07 -14.65
C LEU A 176 3.85 -8.61 -14.86
N ARG A 177 3.24 -8.30 -16.00
CA ARG A 177 2.76 -6.94 -16.32
C ARG A 177 1.39 -6.98 -16.98
N ASN A 178 0.49 -6.12 -16.51
CA ASN A 178 -0.92 -6.10 -16.94
C ASN A 178 -1.51 -7.51 -17.01
N TYR A 179 -1.21 -8.32 -15.99
CA TYR A 179 -1.51 -9.76 -15.99
C TYR A 179 -2.94 -10.02 -15.50
N ASN A 180 -3.52 -11.10 -15.97
CA ASN A 180 -4.74 -11.69 -15.41
C ASN A 180 -4.49 -13.20 -15.27
N TRP A 181 -3.89 -13.57 -14.15
CA TRP A 181 -3.45 -14.93 -13.88
C TRP A 181 -4.56 -15.68 -13.16
N ASP A 182 -5.15 -16.66 -13.83
CA ASP A 182 -6.08 -17.59 -13.18
C ASP A 182 -5.29 -18.74 -12.54
N ASN A 183 -5.21 -18.72 -11.21
CA ASN A 183 -4.62 -19.76 -10.37
C ASN A 183 -5.70 -20.56 -9.61
N SER A 184 -6.96 -20.45 -10.04
CA SER A 184 -8.08 -21.15 -9.40
C SER A 184 -7.85 -22.66 -9.33
N ASN A 185 -8.05 -23.22 -8.14
CA ASN A 185 -7.86 -24.65 -7.85
C ASN A 185 -6.40 -25.15 -8.03
N SER A 186 -5.43 -24.25 -8.09
CA SER A 186 -4.01 -24.57 -8.24
C SER A 186 -3.19 -24.09 -7.03
N ASN A 187 -2.03 -24.70 -6.83
CA ASN A 187 -0.97 -24.16 -5.99
C ASN A 187 0.26 -23.92 -6.86
N TYR A 188 0.71 -22.67 -6.94
CA TYR A 188 1.96 -22.36 -7.63
C TYR A 188 3.08 -22.17 -6.61
N THR A 189 4.12 -22.99 -6.74
CA THR A 189 5.29 -22.96 -5.85
C THR A 189 6.45 -22.24 -6.52
N PHE A 190 6.89 -21.14 -5.92
CA PHE A 190 8.15 -20.50 -6.24
C PHE A 190 9.28 -21.21 -5.49
N ASN A 191 10.37 -21.53 -6.20
CA ASN A 191 11.54 -22.20 -5.63
C ASN A 191 12.82 -21.80 -6.38
N ASN A 192 13.95 -22.43 -6.10
CA ASN A 192 15.21 -22.14 -6.80
C ASN A 192 15.13 -22.30 -8.32
N ASN A 193 14.24 -23.15 -8.85
CA ASN A 193 14.07 -23.31 -10.30
C ASN A 193 13.34 -22.12 -10.91
N THR A 194 12.28 -21.61 -10.29
CA THR A 194 11.47 -20.51 -10.86
C THR A 194 11.99 -19.13 -10.47
N GLY A 195 12.68 -19.02 -9.33
CA GLY A 195 13.07 -17.76 -8.70
C GLY A 195 11.89 -16.95 -8.15
N SER A 196 12.18 -15.74 -7.67
CA SER A 196 11.19 -14.74 -7.24
C SER A 196 10.70 -13.92 -8.43
N TRP A 197 9.38 -13.72 -8.55
CA TRP A 197 8.78 -12.97 -9.65
C TRP A 197 8.33 -11.58 -9.21
N GLU A 198 8.46 -10.59 -10.10
CA GLU A 198 7.97 -9.22 -9.88
C GLU A 198 6.56 -9.05 -10.45
N PHE A 199 5.61 -8.69 -9.60
CA PHE A 199 4.21 -8.44 -9.96
C PHE A 199 4.03 -6.95 -10.19
N ASN A 200 3.74 -6.53 -11.43
CA ASN A 200 3.66 -5.11 -11.77
C ASN A 200 2.41 -4.77 -12.58
N GLY A 201 1.28 -4.75 -11.88
CA GLY A 201 -0.04 -4.39 -12.41
C GLY A 201 -0.78 -5.61 -12.94
N GLY A 202 -1.94 -5.93 -12.36
CA GLY A 202 -2.73 -7.10 -12.75
C GLY A 202 -3.40 -7.78 -11.57
N THR A 203 -4.04 -8.92 -11.83
CA THR A 203 -4.79 -9.71 -10.85
C THR A 203 -4.38 -11.17 -10.90
N VAL A 204 -4.13 -11.78 -9.73
CA VAL A 204 -4.13 -13.24 -9.57
C VAL A 204 -5.47 -13.63 -8.97
N THR A 205 -6.14 -14.60 -9.57
CA THR A 205 -7.45 -15.10 -9.11
C THR A 205 -7.32 -16.53 -8.62
N GLY A 206 -7.74 -16.81 -7.39
CA GLY A 206 -7.91 -18.15 -6.85
C GLY A 206 -6.63 -18.88 -6.45
N GLY A 207 -6.80 -19.93 -5.66
CA GLY A 207 -5.75 -20.90 -5.33
C GLY A 207 -4.72 -20.39 -4.33
N SER A 208 -3.55 -21.01 -4.31
CA SER A 208 -2.47 -20.65 -3.39
C SER A 208 -1.14 -20.36 -4.09
N LEU A 209 -0.33 -19.52 -3.45
CA LEU A 209 1.05 -19.21 -3.83
C LEU A 209 1.97 -19.60 -2.68
N THR A 210 2.93 -20.50 -2.92
CA THR A 210 3.91 -20.97 -1.92
C THR A 210 5.31 -20.50 -2.29
N PHE A 211 6.10 -20.07 -1.30
CA PHE A 211 7.48 -19.62 -1.50
C PHE A 211 8.46 -20.52 -0.75
N GLU A 212 9.23 -21.32 -1.50
CA GLU A 212 10.29 -22.20 -1.00
C GLU A 212 11.68 -21.60 -1.27
N ASP A 213 12.73 -22.20 -0.71
CA ASP A 213 14.12 -21.88 -1.04
C ASP A 213 14.49 -20.38 -0.97
N ASP A 214 13.96 -19.66 0.03
CA ASP A 214 14.14 -18.22 0.21
C ASP A 214 13.60 -17.33 -0.93
N THR A 215 12.78 -17.89 -1.84
CA THR A 215 12.03 -17.10 -2.83
C THR A 215 10.98 -16.23 -2.14
N GLN A 216 10.53 -15.19 -2.85
CA GLN A 216 9.68 -14.15 -2.28
C GLN A 216 8.68 -13.60 -3.29
N LEU A 217 7.51 -13.18 -2.81
CA LEU A 217 6.58 -12.35 -3.56
C LEU A 217 7.13 -10.94 -3.65
N VAL A 218 7.47 -10.47 -4.85
CA VAL A 218 7.96 -9.10 -5.07
C VAL A 218 6.85 -8.27 -5.71
N ILE A 219 6.38 -7.26 -4.99
CA ILE A 219 5.32 -6.37 -5.45
C ILE A 219 5.94 -5.10 -6.06
N GLY A 220 5.58 -4.83 -7.31
CA GLY A 220 5.91 -3.62 -8.05
C GLY A 220 4.89 -2.49 -7.83
N SER A 221 5.08 -1.37 -8.54
CA SER A 221 4.29 -0.14 -8.35
C SER A 221 2.99 -0.09 -9.18
N GLY A 222 2.75 -1.07 -10.05
CA GLY A 222 1.45 -1.26 -10.66
C GLY A 222 0.37 -1.63 -9.63
N ASN A 223 -0.90 -1.50 -10.00
CA ASN A 223 -2.01 -1.96 -9.17
C ASN A 223 -2.06 -3.49 -9.19
N ASN A 224 -1.53 -4.14 -8.16
CA ASN A 224 -1.56 -5.60 -8.03
C ASN A 224 -2.71 -6.02 -7.13
N VAL A 225 -3.51 -6.98 -7.60
CA VAL A 225 -4.64 -7.53 -6.86
C VAL A 225 -4.44 -9.02 -6.66
N LEU A 226 -4.63 -9.48 -5.44
CA LEU A 226 -4.89 -10.88 -5.14
C LEU A 226 -6.38 -11.02 -4.86
N ASP A 227 -7.04 -11.91 -5.58
CA ASP A 227 -8.48 -12.15 -5.55
C ASP A 227 -8.72 -13.62 -5.20
N ASP A 228 -9.24 -13.89 -3.99
CA ASP A 228 -9.42 -15.25 -3.45
C ASP A 228 -8.12 -16.10 -3.46
N VAL A 229 -6.97 -15.48 -3.11
CA VAL A 229 -5.65 -16.13 -3.11
C VAL A 229 -5.10 -16.32 -1.70
N ASP A 230 -4.63 -17.53 -1.39
CA ASP A 230 -3.88 -17.83 -0.17
C ASP A 230 -2.37 -17.75 -0.41
N VAL A 231 -1.69 -16.79 0.23
CA VAL A 231 -0.23 -16.65 0.18
C VAL A 231 0.43 -17.36 1.36
N ASP A 232 1.10 -18.48 1.11
CA ASP A 232 1.93 -19.13 2.13
C ASP A 232 3.34 -18.50 2.13
N GLY A 233 3.46 -17.33 2.77
CA GLY A 233 4.70 -16.58 2.82
C GLY A 233 4.55 -15.12 3.25
N ASN A 234 5.66 -14.38 3.15
CA ASN A 234 5.72 -12.95 3.44
C ASN A 234 5.23 -12.11 2.24
N LEU A 235 4.64 -10.96 2.52
CA LEU A 235 4.36 -9.91 1.54
C LEU A 235 5.50 -8.87 1.55
N ASN A 236 6.30 -8.83 0.49
CA ASN A 236 7.43 -7.89 0.39
C ASN A 236 7.12 -6.75 -0.58
N LEU A 237 6.65 -5.64 -0.01
CA LEU A 237 6.34 -4.38 -0.69
C LEU A 237 7.45 -3.32 -0.44
N ASN A 238 8.67 -3.77 -0.09
CA ASN A 238 9.79 -2.89 0.24
C ASN A 238 10.92 -2.89 -0.80
N SER A 239 10.73 -3.61 -1.91
CA SER A 239 11.71 -3.67 -3.00
C SER A 239 11.54 -2.55 -4.04
N VAL A 240 10.34 -1.97 -4.16
CA VAL A 240 10.01 -0.94 -5.15
C VAL A 240 9.32 0.24 -4.46
N ASN A 241 9.72 1.47 -4.78
CA ASN A 241 9.03 2.67 -4.29
C ASN A 241 7.62 2.72 -4.88
N GLY A 242 6.62 2.92 -4.02
CA GLY A 242 5.22 2.94 -4.42
C GLY A 242 4.65 1.56 -4.71
N ALA A 243 5.27 0.48 -4.20
CA ALA A 243 4.73 -0.87 -4.33
C ALA A 243 3.29 -0.94 -3.80
N ARG A 244 2.38 -1.53 -4.57
CA ARG A 244 0.95 -1.57 -4.21
C ARG A 244 0.37 -2.97 -4.34
N LEU A 245 -0.28 -3.44 -3.29
CA LEU A 245 -1.00 -4.71 -3.23
C LEU A 245 -2.37 -4.52 -2.58
N SER A 246 -3.40 -5.05 -3.22
CA SER A 246 -4.77 -5.10 -2.69
C SER A 246 -5.19 -6.56 -2.51
N LEU A 247 -5.64 -6.91 -1.31
CA LEU A 247 -6.17 -8.23 -0.99
C LEU A 247 -7.69 -8.19 -1.03
N THR A 248 -8.27 -8.89 -1.99
CA THR A 248 -9.72 -8.88 -2.26
C THR A 248 -10.32 -10.27 -2.07
N ASN A 249 -11.64 -10.32 -1.87
CA ASN A 249 -12.45 -11.54 -1.80
C ASN A 249 -11.88 -12.62 -0.85
N GLY A 250 -11.32 -12.18 0.28
CA GLY A 250 -10.83 -13.11 1.31
C GLY A 250 -9.39 -13.58 1.13
N SER A 251 -8.60 -13.01 0.21
CA SER A 251 -7.19 -13.36 0.01
C SER A 251 -6.35 -13.24 1.29
N THR A 252 -5.65 -14.30 1.70
CA THR A 252 -4.92 -14.37 2.98
C THR A 252 -3.40 -14.45 2.81
N PHE A 253 -2.66 -14.25 3.90
CA PHE A 253 -1.22 -14.53 3.95
C PHE A 253 -0.79 -15.04 5.34
N THR A 254 0.20 -15.95 5.38
CA THR A 254 0.67 -16.59 6.64
C THR A 254 1.89 -15.91 7.26
N GLY A 255 2.63 -15.12 6.48
CA GLY A 255 3.87 -14.47 6.92
C GLY A 255 3.70 -13.05 7.44
N ASN A 256 4.77 -12.27 7.34
CA ASN A 256 4.82 -10.85 7.65
C ASN A 256 4.63 -9.99 6.40
N ALA A 257 4.21 -8.74 6.59
CA ALA A 257 4.20 -7.72 5.53
C ALA A 257 5.27 -6.66 5.80
N ASN A 258 6.12 -6.38 4.81
CA ASN A 258 7.15 -5.34 4.90
C ASN A 258 6.93 -4.29 3.81
N LEU A 259 6.60 -3.07 4.21
CA LEU A 259 6.22 -1.97 3.33
C LEU A 259 7.36 -0.93 3.25
N GLY A 260 7.82 -0.68 2.03
CA GLY A 260 8.84 0.34 1.73
C GLY A 260 8.26 1.72 1.47
N GLU A 261 9.04 2.56 0.80
CA GLU A 261 8.71 3.98 0.61
C GLU A 261 7.44 4.12 -0.25
N ASN A 262 6.46 4.87 0.25
CA ASN A 262 5.14 5.04 -0.37
C ASN A 262 4.38 3.73 -0.67
N ALA A 263 4.80 2.61 -0.07
CA ALA A 263 4.18 1.32 -0.31
C ALA A 263 2.79 1.24 0.32
N ILE A 264 1.88 0.51 -0.32
CA ILE A 264 0.48 0.41 0.07
C ILE A 264 0.06 -1.05 0.11
N LEU A 265 -0.36 -1.50 1.29
CA LEU A 265 -1.11 -2.74 1.48
C LEU A 265 -2.55 -2.38 1.84
N SER A 266 -3.50 -2.74 0.98
CA SER A 266 -4.93 -2.54 1.20
C SER A 266 -5.65 -3.88 1.33
N ILE A 267 -6.57 -3.98 2.29
CA ILE A 267 -7.43 -5.15 2.48
C ILE A 267 -8.87 -4.73 2.20
N ASP A 268 -9.44 -5.32 1.16
CA ASP A 268 -10.81 -5.11 0.70
C ASP A 268 -11.61 -6.42 0.90
N SER A 269 -11.73 -6.80 2.17
CA SER A 269 -12.58 -7.90 2.64
C SER A 269 -12.62 -7.94 4.18
N ASP A 270 -13.61 -8.64 4.72
CA ASP A 270 -13.64 -8.97 6.15
C ASP A 270 -12.51 -9.97 6.48
N GLN A 271 -11.58 -9.57 7.36
CA GLN A 271 -10.43 -10.41 7.71
C GLN A 271 -10.01 -10.28 9.17
N THR A 272 -9.44 -11.37 9.70
CA THR A 272 -8.67 -11.35 10.95
C THR A 272 -7.22 -11.68 10.61
N ILE A 273 -6.33 -10.72 10.84
CA ILE A 273 -4.88 -10.90 10.67
C ILE A 273 -4.31 -11.31 12.03
N ASP A 274 -3.94 -12.58 12.19
CA ASP A 274 -3.36 -13.09 13.45
C ASP A 274 -1.97 -13.69 13.23
N ASN A 275 -1.11 -13.59 14.26
CA ASN A 275 0.29 -14.05 14.24
C ASN A 275 1.17 -13.40 13.15
N THR A 276 0.83 -12.18 12.75
CA THR A 276 1.52 -11.46 11.67
C THR A 276 2.10 -10.15 12.17
N ILE A 277 3.26 -9.76 11.64
CA ILE A 277 3.81 -8.42 11.81
C ILE A 277 3.71 -7.65 10.48
N ILE A 278 3.05 -6.50 10.51
CA ILE A 278 3.00 -5.53 9.42
C ILE A 278 3.97 -4.37 9.76
N ARG A 279 4.98 -4.14 8.92
CA ARG A 279 6.01 -3.11 9.13
C ARG A 279 5.92 -2.05 8.04
N LEU A 280 5.69 -0.81 8.45
CA LEU A 280 5.74 0.38 7.59
C LEU A 280 7.12 1.01 7.81
N GLU A 281 8.11 0.55 7.04
CA GLU A 281 9.54 0.77 7.32
C GLU A 281 10.06 2.13 6.84
N GLN A 282 9.41 2.71 5.83
CA GLN A 282 9.88 3.90 5.11
C GLN A 282 8.79 4.97 5.03
N PRO A 283 9.17 6.22 4.69
CA PRO A 283 8.23 7.33 4.63
C PRO A 283 7.03 7.06 3.73
N GLY A 284 5.84 7.50 4.15
CA GLY A 284 4.64 7.46 3.33
C GLY A 284 4.01 6.06 3.14
N ALA A 285 4.57 5.01 3.76
CA ALA A 285 3.99 3.68 3.72
C ALA A 285 2.61 3.63 4.39
N LYS A 286 1.67 2.88 3.82
CA LYS A 286 0.29 2.77 4.29
C LYS A 286 -0.15 1.32 4.40
N PHE A 287 -0.71 0.98 5.55
CA PHE A 287 -1.53 -0.20 5.72
C PHE A 287 -2.98 0.26 5.83
N GLY A 288 -3.92 -0.43 5.21
CA GLY A 288 -5.30 -0.01 5.34
C GLY A 288 -6.33 -0.98 4.86
N VAL A 289 -7.55 -0.48 4.95
CA VAL A 289 -8.79 -1.15 4.57
C VAL A 289 -9.46 -0.35 3.46
N SER A 290 -10.32 -0.99 2.69
CA SER A 290 -11.10 -0.34 1.64
C SER A 290 -12.47 -1.00 1.49
N GLY A 291 -13.37 -0.32 0.78
CA GLY A 291 -14.74 -0.79 0.59
C GLY A 291 -15.48 -0.92 1.92
N ASP A 292 -16.24 -1.99 2.09
CA ASP A 292 -17.01 -2.26 3.32
C ASP A 292 -16.31 -3.29 4.22
N GLY A 293 -15.02 -3.55 3.99
CA GLY A 293 -14.25 -4.57 4.69
C GLY A 293 -13.96 -4.23 6.15
N ASN A 294 -14.07 -5.21 7.04
CA ASN A 294 -13.71 -5.09 8.44
C ASN A 294 -12.45 -5.89 8.76
N VAL A 295 -11.39 -5.22 9.23
CA VAL A 295 -10.12 -5.87 9.57
C VAL A 295 -9.89 -5.89 11.07
N ILE A 296 -9.65 -7.08 11.61
CA ILE A 296 -9.22 -7.30 12.99
C ILE A 296 -7.72 -7.58 12.99
N ILE A 297 -6.94 -6.71 13.63
CA ILE A 297 -5.55 -6.99 13.99
C ILE A 297 -5.60 -7.87 15.23
N GLY A 298 -5.41 -9.18 15.04
CA GLY A 298 -5.53 -10.20 16.08
C GLY A 298 -4.55 -10.00 17.24
N ALA A 299 -4.86 -10.62 18.38
CA ALA A 299 -4.12 -10.44 19.63
C ALA A 299 -2.63 -10.79 19.55
N ASN A 300 -2.21 -11.65 18.61
CA ASN A 300 -0.79 -12.00 18.42
C ASN A 300 -0.15 -11.23 17.26
N SER A 301 -0.84 -10.25 16.69
CA SER A 301 -0.36 -9.43 15.58
C SER A 301 0.18 -8.09 16.04
N ARG A 302 1.03 -7.51 15.19
CA ARG A 302 1.62 -6.18 15.40
C ARG A 302 1.63 -5.36 14.13
N VAL A 303 1.20 -4.10 14.20
CA VAL A 303 1.41 -3.09 13.15
C VAL A 303 2.44 -2.07 13.64
N SER A 304 3.50 -1.85 12.86
CA SER A 304 4.61 -0.96 13.24
C SER A 304 4.74 0.20 12.25
N LEU A 305 4.43 1.41 12.70
CA LEU A 305 4.59 2.68 12.01
C LEU A 305 5.98 3.24 12.33
N LEU A 306 7.00 2.85 11.54
CA LEU A 306 8.42 3.06 11.88
C LEU A 306 9.05 4.32 11.27
N ASN A 307 8.27 5.10 10.51
CA ASN A 307 8.78 6.28 9.81
C ASN A 307 7.75 7.41 9.73
N VAL A 308 8.19 8.57 9.26
CA VAL A 308 7.33 9.75 9.09
C VAL A 308 6.27 9.51 8.01
N ASN A 309 5.09 10.09 8.20
CA ASN A 309 3.93 9.98 7.31
C ASN A 309 3.49 8.53 7.05
N THR A 310 3.86 7.60 7.93
CA THR A 310 3.29 6.25 7.89
C THR A 310 1.90 6.28 8.49
N SER A 311 0.97 5.54 7.90
CA SER A 311 -0.43 5.57 8.33
C SER A 311 -1.14 4.22 8.30
N ILE A 312 -2.11 4.11 9.20
CA ILE A 312 -3.23 3.17 9.08
C ILE A 312 -4.39 3.97 8.47
N SER A 313 -4.97 3.52 7.36
CA SER A 313 -5.98 4.31 6.62
C SER A 313 -7.16 3.51 6.06
N SER A 314 -8.33 4.14 5.90
CA SER A 314 -9.47 3.62 5.11
C SER A 314 -9.46 4.19 3.69
N ASP A 315 -10.38 3.72 2.84
CA ASP A 315 -10.66 4.27 1.51
C ASP A 315 -9.42 4.44 0.60
N ILE A 316 -8.47 3.52 0.73
CA ILE A 316 -7.21 3.58 -0.04
C ILE A 316 -7.44 3.27 -1.52
N ASP A 317 -8.31 2.32 -1.81
CA ASP A 317 -8.57 1.78 -3.14
C ASP A 317 -10.00 2.06 -3.60
N VAL A 318 -10.95 1.88 -2.69
CA VAL A 318 -12.39 1.96 -2.91
C VAL A 318 -13.01 2.63 -1.68
N ASP A 319 -13.83 3.65 -1.91
CA ASP A 319 -14.60 4.32 -0.86
C ASP A 319 -15.61 3.34 -0.22
N GLY A 320 -15.77 3.39 1.10
CA GLY A 320 -16.81 2.63 1.81
C GLY A 320 -16.89 2.96 3.31
N ASP A 321 -17.47 2.06 4.08
CA ASP A 321 -17.64 2.21 5.54
C ASP A 321 -16.72 1.23 6.32
N SER A 322 -15.47 1.15 5.88
CA SER A 322 -14.49 0.17 6.36
C SER A 322 -14.01 0.42 7.79
N ASN A 323 -13.79 -0.65 8.56
CA ASN A 323 -13.46 -0.54 9.99
C ASN A 323 -12.19 -1.32 10.34
N ILE A 324 -11.44 -0.82 11.33
CA ILE A 324 -10.32 -1.54 11.94
C ILE A 324 -10.53 -1.73 13.43
N VAL A 325 -10.37 -2.97 13.88
CA VAL A 325 -10.30 -3.33 15.30
C VAL A 325 -8.89 -3.78 15.63
N ASN A 326 -8.23 -3.08 16.55
CA ASN A 326 -6.94 -3.52 17.08
C ASN A 326 -7.14 -4.34 18.35
N GLN A 327 -6.90 -5.65 18.30
CA GLN A 327 -6.78 -6.52 19.48
C GLN A 327 -5.32 -6.83 19.84
N GLY A 328 -4.41 -6.55 18.91
CA GLY A 328 -2.97 -6.74 19.06
C GLY A 328 -2.24 -5.48 19.48
N LEU A 329 -1.07 -5.26 18.88
CA LEU A 329 -0.18 -4.15 19.19
C LEU A 329 0.02 -3.23 17.99
N ILE A 330 -0.35 -1.96 18.10
CA ILE A 330 0.06 -0.92 17.16
C ILE A 330 1.21 -0.15 17.79
N VAL A 331 2.28 0.09 17.04
CA VAL A 331 3.43 0.89 17.52
C VAL A 331 3.75 2.01 16.56
N ALA A 332 3.68 3.24 17.06
CA ALA A 332 4.28 4.43 16.47
C ALA A 332 5.69 4.62 17.05
N ASP A 333 6.73 4.47 16.23
CA ASP A 333 8.12 4.50 16.69
C ASP A 333 9.01 5.41 15.84
N GLY A 334 9.66 6.40 16.48
CA GLY A 334 10.64 7.32 15.91
C GLY A 334 10.13 8.78 15.79
N PRO A 335 10.98 9.76 15.48
CA PRO A 335 10.56 11.16 15.41
C PRO A 335 9.58 11.43 14.26
N GLY A 336 8.66 12.37 14.47
CA GLY A 336 7.78 12.93 13.43
C GLY A 336 6.36 12.34 13.40
N ASP A 337 5.58 12.78 12.41
CA ASP A 337 4.14 12.52 12.33
C ASP A 337 3.81 11.14 11.76
N ARG A 338 2.78 10.51 12.33
CA ARG A 338 2.11 9.27 11.90
C ARG A 338 0.61 9.43 12.11
N SER A 339 -0.20 8.63 11.43
CA SER A 339 -1.65 8.69 11.63
C SER A 339 -2.35 7.33 11.68
N ILE A 340 -3.45 7.31 12.43
CA ILE A 340 -4.54 6.36 12.27
C ILE A 340 -5.71 7.19 11.79
N ASP A 341 -6.14 6.95 10.56
CA ASP A 341 -7.16 7.74 9.85
C ASP A 341 -8.05 6.79 9.05
N VAL A 342 -8.92 6.11 9.79
CA VAL A 342 -9.91 5.18 9.23
C VAL A 342 -11.31 5.68 9.60
N ASP A 343 -12.34 5.16 8.93
CA ASP A 343 -13.71 5.60 9.16
C ASP A 343 -14.12 5.30 10.61
N VAL A 344 -13.94 4.06 11.05
CA VAL A 344 -14.05 3.68 12.47
C VAL A 344 -12.84 2.87 12.93
N PHE A 345 -12.21 3.33 14.00
CA PHE A 345 -11.11 2.66 14.68
C PHE A 345 -11.46 2.24 16.11
N ASN A 346 -11.44 0.94 16.40
CA ASN A 346 -11.64 0.44 17.76
C ASN A 346 -10.35 -0.16 18.30
N ASN A 347 -9.77 0.44 19.34
CA ASN A 347 -8.67 -0.15 20.09
C ASN A 347 -9.19 -1.01 21.25
N GLU A 348 -8.98 -2.32 21.13
CA GLU A 348 -9.19 -3.36 22.14
C GLU A 348 -7.86 -3.98 22.64
N GLY A 349 -6.73 -3.49 22.12
CA GLY A 349 -5.38 -3.95 22.40
C GLY A 349 -4.52 -2.81 22.93
N VAL A 350 -3.28 -2.74 22.47
CA VAL A 350 -2.32 -1.71 22.90
C VAL A 350 -1.88 -0.86 21.72
N ILE A 351 -1.87 0.45 21.93
CA ILE A 351 -1.18 1.42 21.08
C ILE A 351 0.02 1.94 21.86
N GLN A 352 1.23 1.70 21.34
CA GLN A 352 2.47 2.22 21.92
C GLN A 352 3.00 3.38 21.08
N VAL A 353 3.24 4.53 21.71
CA VAL A 353 3.76 5.73 21.04
C VAL A 353 5.13 6.07 21.60
N ALA A 354 6.17 5.72 20.86
CA ALA A 354 7.54 5.64 21.35
C ALA A 354 8.53 6.56 20.61
N ASN A 355 9.67 6.81 21.25
CA ASN A 355 10.88 7.39 20.66
C ASN A 355 10.66 8.73 19.89
N GLY A 356 9.83 9.62 20.42
CA GLY A 356 9.60 10.95 19.83
C GLY A 356 8.53 10.98 18.75
N SER A 357 7.71 9.91 18.66
CA SER A 357 6.61 9.84 17.72
C SER A 357 5.53 10.85 18.03
N ILE A 358 4.92 11.38 16.97
CA ILE A 358 3.67 12.10 17.02
C ILE A 358 2.63 11.22 16.33
N LEU A 359 1.74 10.60 17.10
CA LEU A 359 0.62 9.82 16.59
C LEU A 359 -0.64 10.67 16.54
N ASN A 360 -1.20 10.85 15.34
CA ASN A 360 -2.47 11.51 15.13
C ASN A 360 -3.57 10.46 15.04
N VAL A 361 -4.50 10.47 15.97
CA VAL A 361 -5.72 9.65 15.91
C VAL A 361 -6.81 10.54 15.32
N LEU A 362 -7.28 10.14 14.14
CA LEU A 362 -8.24 10.82 13.28
C LEU A 362 -9.47 9.91 13.09
N GLY A 363 -10.44 10.34 12.27
CA GLY A 363 -11.70 9.62 12.06
C GLY A 363 -12.57 9.50 13.32
N ASP A 364 -13.49 8.54 13.31
CA ASP A 364 -14.21 8.09 14.51
C ASP A 364 -13.39 6.99 15.18
N TRP A 365 -13.20 7.09 16.50
CA TRP A 365 -12.35 6.15 17.22
C TRP A 365 -12.85 5.87 18.63
N SER A 366 -12.53 4.70 19.16
CA SER A 366 -12.75 4.33 20.55
C SER A 366 -11.57 3.52 21.10
N ASN A 367 -11.16 3.84 22.32
CA ASN A 367 -10.14 3.13 23.11
C ASN A 367 -10.75 2.43 24.33
N THR A 368 -12.08 2.33 24.41
CA THR A 368 -12.82 1.71 25.54
C THR A 368 -12.30 0.33 25.96
N GLY A 369 -11.83 -0.48 25.01
CA GLY A 369 -11.35 -1.84 25.26
C GLY A 369 -9.83 -1.98 25.42
N GLY A 370 -9.06 -0.90 25.25
CA GLY A 370 -7.61 -0.97 25.10
C GLY A 370 -6.84 0.08 25.92
N THR A 371 -5.53 0.11 25.68
CA THR A 371 -4.59 1.06 26.31
C THR A 371 -3.81 1.84 25.25
N ILE A 372 -3.67 3.15 25.45
CA ILE A 372 -2.69 3.99 24.75
C ILE A 372 -1.53 4.28 25.71
N ASP A 373 -0.36 3.73 25.41
CA ASP A 373 0.89 3.88 26.17
C ASP A 373 1.82 4.89 25.47
N ILE A 374 2.22 5.93 26.21
CA ILE A 374 2.91 7.11 25.66
C ILE A 374 4.26 7.31 26.35
N ASP A 375 5.34 7.16 25.59
CA ASP A 375 6.69 7.44 26.07
C ASP A 375 6.90 8.94 26.39
N ALA A 376 7.86 9.21 27.29
CA ALA A 376 8.18 10.54 27.82
C ALA A 376 8.43 11.65 26.79
N ASN A 377 8.88 11.30 25.58
CA ASN A 377 9.18 12.27 24.52
C ASN A 377 8.18 12.21 23.35
N SER A 378 7.15 11.39 23.46
CA SER A 378 6.16 11.15 22.42
C SER A 378 4.93 12.03 22.60
N THR A 379 4.13 12.14 21.55
CA THR A 379 2.88 12.89 21.54
C THR A 379 1.76 12.06 20.92
N VAL A 380 0.62 12.01 21.60
CA VAL A 380 -0.65 11.59 21.02
C VAL A 380 -1.50 12.83 20.75
N GLN A 381 -2.01 12.95 19.53
CA GLN A 381 -2.96 13.97 19.13
C GLN A 381 -4.33 13.32 18.89
N LEU A 382 -5.29 13.66 19.73
CA LEU A 382 -6.67 13.22 19.59
C LEU A 382 -7.45 14.33 18.88
N ASN A 383 -8.12 13.97 17.79
CA ASN A 383 -8.87 14.90 16.97
C ASN A 383 -10.35 14.51 16.90
N ASN A 384 -11.15 15.40 16.31
CA ASN A 384 -12.56 15.20 16.01
C ASN A 384 -13.43 14.99 17.26
N SER A 385 -14.59 14.34 17.07
CA SER A 385 -15.57 14.15 18.14
C SER A 385 -15.34 12.82 18.84
N PHE A 386 -15.45 12.80 20.16
CA PHE A 386 -15.40 11.58 20.98
C PHE A 386 -16.13 11.83 22.29
N ASN A 387 -16.60 10.76 22.94
CA ASN A 387 -17.11 10.85 24.31
C ASN A 387 -16.03 10.45 25.33
N THR A 388 -16.21 10.78 26.61
CA THR A 388 -15.23 10.41 27.66
C THR A 388 -14.99 8.90 27.76
N ASP A 389 -16.00 8.08 27.48
CA ASP A 389 -15.85 6.62 27.58
C ASP A 389 -14.90 6.11 26.48
N ASP A 390 -14.92 6.72 25.28
CA ASP A 390 -14.01 6.43 24.17
C ASP A 390 -12.54 6.63 24.54
N LEU A 391 -12.21 7.44 25.54
CA LEU A 391 -10.81 7.63 25.96
C LEU A 391 -10.17 6.35 26.50
N GLY A 392 -10.96 5.46 27.11
CA GLY A 392 -10.46 4.21 27.70
C GLY A 392 -9.29 4.41 28.66
N ASP A 393 -8.28 3.54 28.58
CA ASP A 393 -7.04 3.67 29.36
C ASP A 393 -5.97 4.43 28.57
N ILE A 394 -5.50 5.55 29.11
CA ILE A 394 -4.38 6.34 28.59
C ILE A 394 -3.29 6.34 29.65
N ASP A 395 -2.22 5.57 29.39
CA ASP A 395 -1.00 5.56 30.18
C ASP A 395 -0.01 6.58 29.61
N ASN A 396 0.09 7.70 30.29
CA ASN A 396 1.05 8.76 30.11
C ASN A 396 1.91 8.94 31.37
N SER A 397 2.10 7.86 32.15
CA SER A 397 2.75 7.90 33.46
C SER A 397 4.23 8.28 33.43
N VAL A 398 4.86 8.15 32.26
CA VAL A 398 6.25 8.51 32.01
C VAL A 398 6.41 9.95 31.47
N GLY A 399 5.31 10.70 31.31
CA GLY A 399 5.34 12.15 31.05
C GLY A 399 5.44 12.54 29.58
N GLY A 400 4.89 11.74 28.68
CA GLY A 400 4.63 12.15 27.29
C GLY A 400 3.56 13.23 27.19
N LYS A 401 3.19 13.59 25.96
CA LYS A 401 2.22 14.65 25.67
C LYS A 401 0.93 14.10 25.09
N VAL A 402 -0.21 14.54 25.64
CA VAL A 402 -1.52 14.39 25.00
C VAL A 402 -2.02 15.77 24.57
N SER A 403 -2.45 15.89 23.32
CA SER A 403 -2.95 17.14 22.75
C SER A 403 -4.31 16.89 22.09
N LEU A 404 -5.31 17.69 22.44
CA LEU A 404 -6.61 17.70 21.78
C LEU A 404 -6.61 18.80 20.71
N ARG A 405 -7.03 18.48 19.48
CA ARG A 405 -7.08 19.43 18.36
C ARG A 405 -8.38 19.30 17.59
N ASN A 406 -8.97 20.42 17.24
CA ASN A 406 -10.29 20.49 16.58
C ASN A 406 -11.31 19.54 17.23
N TYR A 407 -11.28 19.46 18.56
CA TYR A 407 -11.99 18.44 19.31
C TYR A 407 -13.44 18.84 19.58
N ASN A 408 -14.31 17.85 19.67
CA ASN A 408 -15.65 17.98 20.23
C ASN A 408 -15.84 16.86 21.26
N TRP A 409 -15.43 17.13 22.49
CA TRP A 409 -15.41 16.15 23.56
C TRP A 409 -16.72 16.22 24.36
N ASP A 410 -17.53 15.18 24.28
CA ASP A 410 -18.69 15.00 25.15
C ASP A 410 -18.29 14.33 26.47
N ASN A 411 -18.29 15.12 27.54
CA ASN A 411 -18.05 14.69 28.92
C ASN A 411 -19.32 14.76 29.78
N SER A 412 -20.49 14.85 29.16
CA SER A 412 -21.79 14.96 29.85
C SER A 412 -22.00 13.82 30.86
N ASP A 413 -22.39 14.16 32.08
CA ASP A 413 -22.60 13.21 33.18
C ASP A 413 -21.35 12.41 33.62
N ARG A 414 -20.14 12.79 33.17
CA ARG A 414 -18.87 12.18 33.58
C ARG A 414 -18.01 13.13 34.42
N ASN A 415 -17.10 12.52 35.19
CA ASN A 415 -15.95 13.21 35.78
C ASN A 415 -14.68 12.60 35.20
N TYR A 416 -13.92 13.37 34.43
CA TYR A 416 -12.61 12.93 33.96
C TYR A 416 -11.52 13.44 34.90
N THR A 417 -10.75 12.51 35.47
CA THR A 417 -9.66 12.83 36.40
C THR A 417 -8.32 12.75 35.71
N PHE A 418 -7.60 13.87 35.69
CA PHE A 418 -6.20 13.94 35.34
C PHE A 418 -5.34 13.63 36.56
N ASN A 419 -4.43 12.68 36.44
CA ASN A 419 -3.53 12.26 37.52
C ASN A 419 -2.15 11.85 36.96
N ASN A 420 -1.29 11.28 37.80
CA ASN A 420 0.03 10.82 37.35
C ASN A 420 -0.04 9.78 36.21
N ASN A 421 -1.11 9.02 36.04
CA ASN A 421 -1.26 8.06 34.94
C ASN A 421 -1.59 8.77 33.63
N THR A 422 -2.59 9.65 33.61
CA THR A 422 -3.05 10.32 32.37
C THR A 422 -2.19 11.52 31.98
N GLY A 423 -1.48 12.11 32.95
CA GLY A 423 -0.70 13.33 32.81
C GLY A 423 -1.53 14.58 32.55
N SER A 424 -0.85 15.68 32.22
CA SER A 424 -1.46 16.97 31.83
C SER A 424 -1.72 17.01 30.33
N TRP A 425 -2.86 17.56 29.91
CA TRP A 425 -3.26 17.60 28.50
C TRP A 425 -3.31 19.02 27.96
N GLU A 426 -2.94 19.18 26.68
CA GLU A 426 -3.04 20.45 25.94
C GLU A 426 -4.31 20.51 25.11
N PHE A 427 -5.11 21.56 25.29
CA PHE A 427 -6.35 21.82 24.56
C PHE A 427 -6.08 22.89 23.50
N ASN A 428 -6.19 22.54 22.22
CA ASN A 428 -5.81 23.44 21.14
C ASN A 428 -6.88 23.52 20.04
N GLY A 429 -8.02 24.14 20.39
CA GLY A 429 -9.14 24.41 19.49
C GLY A 429 -10.20 23.32 19.57
N GLY A 430 -11.39 23.65 20.05
CA GLY A 430 -12.48 22.69 20.25
C GLY A 430 -13.39 23.04 21.42
N THR A 431 -14.33 22.14 21.72
CA THR A 431 -15.29 22.28 22.82
C THR A 431 -15.29 21.02 23.69
N VAL A 432 -15.26 21.19 25.01
CA VAL A 432 -15.67 20.16 25.97
C VAL A 432 -17.09 20.49 26.42
N THR A 433 -17.98 19.51 26.39
CA THR A 433 -19.39 19.68 26.79
C THR A 433 -19.69 18.83 28.01
N GLY A 434 -20.24 19.44 29.06
CA GLY A 434 -20.82 18.73 30.20
C GLY A 434 -19.82 18.14 31.20
N GLY A 435 -20.34 17.85 32.40
CA GLY A 435 -19.63 17.08 33.44
C GLY A 435 -18.53 17.87 34.15
N SER A 436 -17.55 17.15 34.72
CA SER A 436 -16.45 17.76 35.44
C SER A 436 -15.07 17.26 34.99
N LEU A 437 -14.07 18.13 35.16
CA LEU A 437 -12.65 17.85 34.93
C LEU A 437 -11.89 18.05 36.25
N THR A 438 -11.31 16.98 36.80
CA THR A 438 -10.58 17.01 38.08
C THR A 438 -9.08 16.89 37.86
N PHE A 439 -8.28 17.77 38.45
CA PHE A 439 -6.81 17.75 38.32
C PHE A 439 -6.14 17.40 39.66
N GLU A 440 -5.64 16.17 39.73
CA GLU A 440 -4.89 15.59 40.85
C GLU A 440 -3.38 15.56 40.56
N ASP A 441 -2.57 15.20 41.56
CA ASP A 441 -1.13 14.93 41.38
C ASP A 441 -0.34 16.02 40.63
N ASP A 442 -0.66 17.29 40.89
CA ASP A 442 -0.06 18.45 40.22
C ASP A 442 -0.26 18.50 38.68
N THR A 443 -1.16 17.67 38.13
CA THR A 443 -1.56 17.78 36.73
C THR A 443 -2.30 19.08 36.44
N GLN A 444 -2.31 19.47 35.16
CA GLN A 444 -2.72 20.79 34.73
C GLN A 444 -3.60 20.74 33.48
N LEU A 445 -4.61 21.60 33.46
CA LEU A 445 -5.31 21.99 32.24
C LEU A 445 -4.44 22.98 31.48
N VAL A 446 -3.88 22.58 30.33
CA VAL A 446 -3.04 23.45 29.50
C VAL A 446 -3.85 23.97 28.32
N ILE A 447 -4.01 25.27 28.22
CA ILE A 447 -4.77 25.91 27.13
C ILE A 447 -3.83 26.44 26.05
N GLY A 448 -4.01 25.92 24.83
CA GLY A 448 -3.33 26.34 23.62
C GLY A 448 -3.96 27.58 22.96
N SER A 449 -3.41 27.97 21.82
CA SER A 449 -3.79 29.19 21.08
C SER A 449 -5.03 29.05 20.20
N GLY A 450 -5.50 27.82 19.97
CA GLY A 450 -6.79 27.53 19.37
C GLY A 450 -7.95 28.10 20.19
N ASN A 451 -9.12 28.23 19.58
CA ASN A 451 -10.33 28.66 20.28
C ASN A 451 -10.86 27.49 21.12
N ASN A 452 -10.56 27.48 22.41
CA ASN A 452 -11.07 26.46 23.33
C ASN A 452 -12.34 26.95 24.02
N VAL A 453 -13.31 26.04 24.15
CA VAL A 453 -14.58 26.29 24.83
C VAL A 453 -14.80 25.19 25.86
N LEU A 454 -15.17 25.58 27.07
CA LEU A 454 -15.76 24.69 28.07
C LEU A 454 -17.23 25.05 28.17
N ASP A 455 -18.11 24.11 27.87
CA ASP A 455 -19.55 24.31 27.81
C ASP A 455 -20.29 23.45 28.83
N ASP A 456 -20.87 24.07 29.87
CA ASP A 456 -21.46 23.36 31.03
C ASP A 456 -20.48 22.40 31.73
N VAL A 457 -19.22 22.83 31.91
CA VAL A 457 -18.14 22.02 32.51
C VAL A 457 -17.66 22.60 33.84
N ASP A 458 -17.59 21.78 34.88
CA ASP A 458 -17.00 22.11 36.17
C ASP A 458 -15.52 21.70 36.24
N VAL A 459 -14.60 22.67 36.38
CA VAL A 459 -13.16 22.42 36.49
C VAL A 459 -12.69 22.48 37.94
N ASP A 460 -12.33 21.33 38.53
CA ASP A 460 -11.60 21.28 39.81
C ASP A 460 -10.08 21.38 39.59
N GLY A 461 -9.62 22.59 39.26
CA GLY A 461 -8.25 22.83 38.89
C GLY A 461 -7.94 24.29 38.57
N ASN A 462 -6.66 24.56 38.29
CA ASN A 462 -6.23 25.85 37.75
C ASN A 462 -6.49 25.90 36.24
N LEU A 463 -6.88 27.07 35.72
CA LEU A 463 -6.91 27.35 34.28
C LEU A 463 -5.54 27.91 33.85
N ASN A 464 -4.71 27.12 33.17
CA ASN A 464 -3.38 27.58 32.74
C ASN A 464 -3.39 28.01 31.27
N LEU A 465 -3.50 29.32 31.05
CA LEU A 465 -3.42 30.00 29.75
C LEU A 465 -2.07 30.71 29.58
N ASN A 466 -1.04 30.28 30.32
CA ASN A 466 0.28 30.89 30.31
C ASN A 466 1.34 30.04 29.59
N SER A 467 0.95 28.89 29.05
CA SER A 467 1.86 27.97 28.35
C SER A 467 2.05 28.29 26.85
N ALA A 468 1.12 29.04 26.24
CA ALA A 468 1.17 29.41 24.82
C ALA A 468 0.86 30.91 24.62
N ASN A 469 1.56 31.55 23.66
CA ASN A 469 1.23 32.91 23.25
C ASN A 469 -0.15 32.92 22.57
N GLY A 470 -1.03 33.79 23.05
CA GLY A 470 -2.38 33.90 22.51
C GLY A 470 -3.28 32.75 22.90
N ALA A 471 -3.03 32.09 24.03
CA ALA A 471 -3.91 31.06 24.59
C ALA A 471 -5.36 31.59 24.74
N ARG A 472 -6.37 30.81 24.37
CA ARG A 472 -7.77 31.27 24.40
C ARG A 472 -8.67 30.23 25.04
N LEU A 473 -9.47 30.67 26.02
CA LEU A 473 -10.51 29.89 26.66
C LEU A 473 -11.79 30.70 26.81
N SER A 474 -12.93 30.11 26.44
CA SER A 474 -14.26 30.64 26.73
C SER A 474 -15.01 29.67 27.66
N LEU A 475 -15.61 30.20 28.72
CA LEU A 475 -16.50 29.46 29.63
C LEU A 475 -17.94 29.81 29.28
N THR A 476 -18.73 28.83 28.82
CA THR A 476 -20.11 29.00 28.36
C THR A 476 -21.08 28.13 29.14
N ASN A 477 -22.37 28.44 29.06
CA ASN A 477 -23.49 27.68 29.65
C ASN A 477 -23.30 27.25 31.11
N GLY A 478 -22.59 28.04 31.91
CA GLY A 478 -22.42 27.79 33.34
C GLY A 478 -21.10 27.14 33.74
N SER A 479 -20.16 26.87 32.80
CA SER A 479 -18.86 26.25 33.10
C SER A 479 -18.07 26.96 34.21
N THR A 480 -17.75 26.27 35.30
CA THR A 480 -17.07 26.84 36.47
C THR A 480 -15.62 26.39 36.61
N PHE A 481 -14.87 27.03 37.51
CA PHE A 481 -13.55 26.56 37.96
C PHE A 481 -13.32 26.90 39.43
N THR A 482 -12.61 26.04 40.17
CA THR A 482 -12.48 26.15 41.64
C THR A 482 -11.17 26.77 42.14
N ARG A 483 -10.15 26.94 41.27
CA ARG A 483 -8.83 27.46 41.65
C ARG A 483 -8.47 28.73 40.86
N ASN A 484 -7.20 28.94 40.53
CA ASN A 484 -6.71 30.16 39.90
C ASN A 484 -6.75 30.09 38.38
N ALA A 485 -6.79 31.24 37.71
CA ALA A 485 -6.57 31.36 36.27
C ALA A 485 -5.27 32.14 36.02
N ASN A 486 -4.34 31.56 35.26
CA ASN A 486 -3.03 32.14 34.98
C ASN A 486 -2.94 32.49 33.49
N LEU A 487 -2.89 33.78 33.14
CA LEU A 487 -2.93 34.25 31.76
C LEU A 487 -1.56 34.80 31.32
N GLY A 488 -0.97 34.16 30.30
CA GLY A 488 0.29 34.58 29.70
C GLY A 488 0.14 35.62 28.59
N GLU A 489 1.18 35.73 27.76
CA GLU A 489 1.25 36.72 26.69
C GLU A 489 0.06 36.58 25.71
N ASN A 490 -0.67 37.67 25.49
CA ASN A 490 -1.86 37.76 24.64
C ASN A 490 -2.98 36.77 24.99
N ALA A 491 -2.94 36.12 26.16
CA ALA A 491 -3.93 35.14 26.57
C ALA A 491 -5.30 35.78 26.80
N ILE A 492 -6.37 35.04 26.52
CA ILE A 492 -7.75 35.51 26.67
C ILE A 492 -8.56 34.46 27.43
N LEU A 493 -9.08 34.87 28.60
CA LEU A 493 -10.16 34.18 29.30
C LEU A 493 -11.44 34.99 29.14
N SER A 494 -12.47 34.36 28.56
CA SER A 494 -13.80 34.96 28.40
C SER A 494 -14.83 34.13 29.14
N ILE A 495 -15.75 34.79 29.86
CA ILE A 495 -16.87 34.12 30.53
C ILE A 495 -18.18 34.63 29.91
N ASP A 496 -18.98 33.71 29.40
CA ASP A 496 -20.28 33.94 28.76
C ASP A 496 -21.38 33.22 29.53
N SER A 497 -21.49 33.53 30.82
CA SER A 497 -22.56 33.08 31.69
C SER A 497 -22.60 33.94 32.96
N ASP A 498 -23.73 33.90 33.67
CA ASP A 498 -23.83 34.51 34.99
C ASP A 498 -22.99 33.68 35.98
N GLN A 499 -21.95 34.29 36.56
CA GLN A 499 -21.06 33.60 37.50
C GLN A 499 -20.61 34.47 38.67
N THR A 500 -20.39 33.83 39.82
CA THR A 500 -19.68 34.43 40.96
C THR A 500 -18.38 33.69 41.16
N ILE A 501 -17.26 34.41 41.09
CA ILE A 501 -15.91 33.88 41.26
C ILE A 501 -15.45 34.20 42.68
N ASP A 502 -15.41 33.19 43.54
CA ASP A 502 -15.00 33.29 44.94
C ASP A 502 -13.67 32.55 45.19
N ASN A 503 -12.83 33.09 46.08
CA ASN A 503 -11.55 32.51 46.50
C ASN A 503 -10.56 32.20 45.34
N THR A 504 -10.63 32.97 44.24
CA THR A 504 -9.84 32.73 43.03
C THR A 504 -8.97 33.94 42.69
N ILE A 505 -7.75 33.68 42.24
CA ILE A 505 -6.88 34.68 41.61
C ILE A 505 -6.96 34.51 40.09
N ILE A 506 -7.27 35.60 39.38
CA ILE A 506 -7.11 35.71 37.94
C ILE A 506 -5.87 36.56 37.70
N ASP A 507 -4.78 35.95 37.28
CA ASP A 507 -3.48 36.59 37.11
C ASP A 507 -3.22 36.95 35.65
N LEU A 508 -3.08 38.25 35.36
CA LEU A 508 -2.83 38.77 34.02
C LEU A 508 -1.32 39.03 33.82
N ASP A 509 -0.51 38.00 34.04
CA ASP A 509 0.96 38.07 34.06
C ASP A 509 1.58 38.51 32.72
N GLY A 510 0.98 38.10 31.61
CA GLY A 510 1.52 38.35 30.29
C GLY A 510 1.09 39.68 29.66
N PRO A 511 1.97 40.32 28.86
CA PRO A 511 1.58 41.51 28.12
C PRO A 511 0.42 41.18 27.17
N GLY A 512 -0.61 42.03 27.18
CA GLY A 512 -1.79 41.84 26.33
C GLY A 512 -2.76 40.75 26.81
N ALA A 513 -2.52 40.14 27.98
CA ALA A 513 -3.48 39.25 28.64
C ALA A 513 -4.82 39.97 28.88
N LYS A 514 -5.93 39.25 28.67
CA LYS A 514 -7.29 39.78 28.80
C LYS A 514 -8.15 38.80 29.57
N PHE A 515 -8.75 39.31 30.63
CA PHE A 515 -9.92 38.71 31.25
C PHE A 515 -11.15 39.54 30.85
N GLY A 516 -12.18 38.88 30.34
CA GLY A 516 -13.37 39.54 29.83
C GLY A 516 -14.65 38.77 30.10
N VAL A 517 -15.76 39.49 30.03
CA VAL A 517 -17.12 38.94 30.01
C VAL A 517 -17.64 39.08 28.58
N SER A 518 -18.23 38.02 28.03
CA SER A 518 -18.92 38.04 26.74
C SER A 518 -20.41 37.73 26.91
N GLY A 519 -21.19 38.01 25.87
CA GLY A 519 -22.65 37.84 25.89
C GLY A 519 -23.37 38.77 26.86
N ASP A 520 -24.51 38.30 27.38
CA ASP A 520 -25.40 39.02 28.29
C ASP A 520 -25.19 38.62 29.77
N GLY A 521 -24.19 37.77 30.06
CA GLY A 521 -23.88 37.26 31.39
C GLY A 521 -23.24 38.30 32.31
N ASN A 522 -23.42 38.12 33.62
CA ASN A 522 -22.82 38.94 34.67
C ASN A 522 -21.79 38.14 35.46
N VAL A 523 -20.54 38.61 35.48
CA VAL A 523 -19.50 38.04 36.34
C VAL A 523 -19.28 38.91 37.56
N ILE A 524 -19.47 38.30 38.73
CA ILE A 524 -19.22 38.91 40.04
C ILE A 524 -17.88 38.40 40.56
N ILE A 525 -16.91 39.30 40.74
CA ILE A 525 -15.69 38.99 41.49
C ILE A 525 -16.03 39.07 42.98
N GLY A 526 -16.17 37.89 43.59
CA GLY A 526 -16.68 37.71 44.93
C GLY A 526 -15.61 37.74 46.02
N ALA A 527 -15.91 37.13 47.16
CA ALA A 527 -15.10 37.22 48.36
C ALA A 527 -13.75 36.52 48.17
N ASN A 528 -12.69 37.15 48.68
CA ASN A 528 -11.30 36.68 48.61
C ASN A 528 -10.77 36.43 47.18
N SER A 529 -11.44 36.94 46.15
CA SER A 529 -10.98 36.91 44.77
C SER A 529 -10.26 38.19 44.38
N ARG A 530 -9.34 38.11 43.41
CA ARG A 530 -8.74 39.30 42.78
C ARG A 530 -8.41 39.04 41.32
N VAL A 531 -8.42 40.12 40.54
CA VAL A 531 -7.79 40.19 39.22
C VAL A 531 -6.51 41.01 39.40
N SER A 532 -5.33 40.41 39.17
CA SER A 532 -4.03 41.07 39.32
C SER A 532 -3.32 41.35 38.01
#